data_AF-A0A176S7H2-F1
#
_entry.id   AF-A0A176S7H2-F1
#
_cell.length_a   1.000
_cell.length_b   1.000
_cell.length_c   1.000
_cell.angle_alpha   90.00
_cell.angle_beta   90.00
_cell.angle_gamma   90.00
#
_symmetry.space_group_name_H-M   'P 1'
#
loop_
_entity.id
_entity.type
_entity.pdbx_description
1 polymer ?
#
loop_
_entity_poly.entity_id
_entity_poly.type
_entity_poly.pdbx_seq_one_letter_code
_entity_poly.pdbx_strand_id
1 'polypeptide(L)'
;MILEFSVENFLSFKNQVTLSMVSADISGHEDNVFSINNYDLLKTAVIYGANASGKSNLVKAMRFMKDMVILSSKESQSGEEIDVEPFKFSTESKVQPSEFEIIFIYKKILYRYGFVVDTQCVYQEWLYYLPNNQQEEIALFERSKENDRYTISLGENFKEAEIVKKINIRKNALLLSVVAQLDDSGIAGQILEWFINDFNVLFALNQASYESFTLKKLKDPHDKQEILRFLKAADTAIENIEVVDVKEQNLPQELPKALKGFLVSKAKAVMTEHESEGTKKLFALSGLIIETLKN
;
A
#
# COMPACT_ATOMS: atom_id res chain seq x y z
N MET A 1 -5.32 -8.39 4.37
CA MET A 1 -6.23 -8.60 3.22
C MET A 1 -7.23 -7.45 3.15
N ILE A 2 -7.39 -6.80 2.00
CA ILE A 2 -8.36 -5.70 1.82
C ILE A 2 -9.75 -6.30 1.62
N LEU A 3 -10.75 -5.72 2.28
CA LEU A 3 -12.16 -5.98 2.01
C LEU A 3 -12.71 -4.85 1.17
N GLU A 4 -12.57 -3.62 1.63
CA GLU A 4 -13.08 -2.45 0.94
C GLU A 4 -12.08 -1.30 0.97
N PHE A 5 -12.09 -0.50 -0.09
CA PHE A 5 -11.38 0.77 -0.14
C PHE A 5 -12.31 1.82 -0.73
N SER A 6 -12.53 2.89 0.03
CA SER A 6 -13.40 4.01 -0.33
C SER A 6 -12.61 5.30 -0.47
N VAL A 7 -12.99 6.11 -1.45
CA VAL A 7 -12.43 7.45 -1.66
C VAL A 7 -13.51 8.42 -2.11
N GLU A 8 -13.53 9.62 -1.54
CA GLU A 8 -14.40 10.73 -1.94
C GLU A 8 -13.60 12.01 -2.18
N ASN A 9 -14.10 12.83 -3.11
CA ASN A 9 -13.55 14.12 -3.47
C ASN A 9 -12.04 14.09 -3.70
N PHE A 10 -11.55 13.19 -4.58
CA PHE A 10 -10.14 13.03 -4.89
C PHE A 10 -9.92 12.83 -6.40
N LEU A 11 -9.05 13.64 -7.00
CA LEU A 11 -8.74 13.62 -8.43
C LEU A 11 -9.99 13.65 -9.32
N SER A 12 -10.36 12.49 -9.89
CA SER A 12 -11.52 12.34 -10.77
C SER A 12 -12.81 11.92 -10.05
N PHE A 13 -12.75 11.62 -8.76
CA PHE A 13 -13.89 11.18 -7.97
C PHE A 13 -14.47 12.38 -7.23
N LYS A 14 -15.66 12.83 -7.66
CA LYS A 14 -16.40 13.86 -6.93
C LYS A 14 -17.07 13.27 -5.69
N ASN A 15 -17.88 12.24 -5.90
CA ASN A 15 -18.60 11.51 -4.85
C ASN A 15 -17.79 10.28 -4.43
N GLN A 16 -18.17 9.68 -3.30
CA GLN A 16 -17.60 8.43 -2.83
C GLN A 16 -17.67 7.32 -3.89
N VAL A 17 -16.53 6.63 -4.07
CA VAL A 17 -16.41 5.38 -4.83
C VAL A 17 -15.75 4.34 -3.95
N THR A 18 -16.29 3.12 -3.97
CA THR A 18 -15.80 1.98 -3.19
C THR A 18 -15.38 0.83 -4.10
N LEU A 19 -14.17 0.33 -3.94
CA LEU A 19 -13.77 -1.00 -4.40
C LEU A 19 -14.07 -2.00 -3.30
N SER A 20 -14.94 -2.98 -3.57
CA SER A 20 -15.22 -4.09 -2.64
C SER A 20 -14.67 -5.40 -3.21
N MET A 21 -13.97 -6.14 -2.36
CA MET A 21 -13.44 -7.48 -2.60
C MET A 21 -14.36 -8.56 -2.01
N VAL A 22 -15.48 -8.17 -1.37
CA VAL A 22 -16.49 -9.13 -0.89
C VAL A 22 -17.10 -9.84 -2.10
N SER A 23 -17.11 -11.17 -2.07
CA SER A 23 -17.67 -11.95 -3.16
C SER A 23 -19.18 -11.75 -3.22
N ALA A 24 -19.70 -11.51 -4.42
CA ALA A 24 -21.12 -11.55 -4.67
C ALA A 24 -21.57 -13.00 -4.92
N ASP A 25 -22.84 -13.31 -4.59
CA ASP A 25 -23.49 -14.60 -4.89
C ASP A 25 -23.74 -14.76 -6.40
N ILE A 26 -22.67 -14.91 -7.18
CA ILE A 26 -22.70 -15.03 -8.63
C ILE A 26 -22.06 -16.37 -9.01
N SER A 27 -22.73 -17.11 -9.90
CA SER A 27 -22.21 -18.36 -10.45
C SER A 27 -21.00 -18.11 -11.36
N GLY A 28 -19.86 -18.73 -11.05
CA GLY A 28 -18.65 -18.72 -11.89
C GLY A 28 -17.38 -18.33 -11.13
N HIS A 29 -16.24 -18.92 -11.50
CA HIS A 29 -14.93 -18.68 -10.88
C HIS A 29 -14.89 -18.89 -9.36
N GLU A 30 -15.50 -19.96 -8.85
CA GLU A 30 -15.43 -20.37 -7.43
C GLU A 30 -13.98 -20.49 -6.93
N ASP A 31 -13.05 -20.87 -7.83
CA ASP A 31 -11.62 -20.92 -7.55
C ASP A 31 -10.99 -19.55 -7.21
N ASN A 32 -11.66 -18.44 -7.52
CA ASN A 32 -11.24 -17.08 -7.18
C ASN A 32 -11.84 -16.57 -5.86
N VAL A 33 -12.54 -17.42 -5.10
CA VAL A 33 -13.10 -17.08 -3.78
C VAL A 33 -12.31 -17.80 -2.69
N PHE A 34 -12.16 -17.15 -1.53
CA PHE A 34 -11.69 -17.77 -0.30
C PHE A 34 -12.40 -17.17 0.89
N SER A 35 -12.53 -17.95 1.96
CA SER A 35 -13.19 -17.51 3.18
C SER A 35 -12.17 -17.14 4.25
N ILE A 36 -12.38 -16.01 4.90
CA ILE A 36 -11.63 -15.59 6.09
C ILE A 36 -12.60 -15.00 7.11
N ASN A 37 -12.52 -15.49 8.35
CA ASN A 37 -13.54 -15.23 9.37
C ASN A 37 -14.94 -15.63 8.86
N ASN A 38 -15.87 -14.67 8.78
CA ASN A 38 -17.22 -14.86 8.24
C ASN A 38 -17.41 -14.17 6.88
N TYR A 39 -16.32 -13.85 6.18
CA TYR A 39 -16.35 -13.14 4.90
C TYR A 39 -15.83 -14.05 3.79
N ASP A 40 -16.59 -14.11 2.70
CA ASP A 40 -16.13 -14.67 1.44
C ASP A 40 -15.59 -13.54 0.57
N LEU A 41 -14.33 -13.65 0.18
CA LEU A 41 -13.58 -12.60 -0.50
C LEU A 41 -12.99 -13.11 -1.81
N LEU A 42 -12.81 -12.19 -2.77
CA LEU A 42 -12.14 -12.44 -4.03
C LEU A 42 -10.61 -12.47 -3.84
N LYS A 43 -9.94 -13.47 -4.41
CA LYS A 43 -8.47 -13.55 -4.47
C LYS A 43 -7.89 -12.49 -5.43
N THR A 44 -8.60 -12.24 -6.52
CA THR A 44 -8.22 -11.28 -7.56
C THR A 44 -9.42 -10.53 -8.10
N ALA A 45 -9.21 -9.27 -8.48
CA ALA A 45 -10.20 -8.43 -9.16
C ALA A 45 -9.54 -7.67 -10.29
N VAL A 46 -10.30 -7.40 -11.37
CA VAL A 46 -9.81 -6.61 -12.50
C VAL A 46 -10.78 -5.47 -12.79
N ILE A 47 -10.22 -4.26 -12.93
CA ILE A 47 -10.99 -3.04 -13.16
C ILE A 47 -10.82 -2.62 -14.62
N TYR A 48 -11.89 -2.72 -15.40
CA TYR A 48 -11.95 -2.27 -16.78
C TYR A 48 -12.79 -1.01 -16.91
N GLY A 49 -12.51 -0.22 -17.95
CA GLY A 49 -13.26 1.01 -18.22
C GLY A 49 -12.59 1.86 -19.27
N ALA A 50 -13.31 2.84 -19.81
CA ALA A 50 -12.80 3.75 -20.83
C ALA A 50 -11.56 4.53 -20.36
N ASN A 51 -10.80 5.11 -21.31
CA ASN A 51 -9.72 6.03 -20.96
C ASN A 51 -10.28 7.19 -20.11
N ALA A 52 -9.48 7.66 -19.14
CA ALA A 52 -9.86 8.69 -18.18
C ALA A 52 -11.05 8.37 -17.24
N SER A 53 -11.52 7.11 -17.18
CA SER A 53 -12.60 6.69 -16.27
C SER A 53 -12.23 6.60 -14.78
N GLY A 54 -11.04 7.09 -14.38
CA GLY A 54 -10.61 7.10 -12.98
C GLY A 54 -9.86 5.86 -12.48
N LYS A 55 -9.67 4.80 -13.28
CA LYS A 55 -8.97 3.56 -12.85
C LYS A 55 -7.61 3.82 -12.20
N SER A 56 -6.74 4.57 -12.88
CA SER A 56 -5.42 4.93 -12.33
C SER A 56 -5.52 5.86 -11.12
N ASN A 57 -6.60 6.65 -11.02
CA ASN A 57 -6.82 7.53 -9.87
C ASN A 57 -7.26 6.75 -8.63
N LEU A 58 -7.96 5.61 -8.78
CA LEU A 58 -8.23 4.70 -7.67
C LEU A 58 -6.92 4.15 -7.08
N VAL A 59 -6.00 3.70 -7.94
CA VAL A 59 -4.67 3.23 -7.50
C VAL A 59 -3.86 4.36 -6.87
N LYS A 60 -3.97 5.60 -7.38
CA LYS A 60 -3.36 6.79 -6.75
C LYS A 60 -3.97 7.10 -5.39
N ALA A 61 -5.27 6.92 -5.20
CA ALA A 61 -5.93 7.13 -3.91
C ALA A 61 -5.42 6.13 -2.86
N MET A 62 -5.32 4.85 -3.24
CA MET A 62 -4.72 3.81 -2.41
C MET A 62 -3.26 4.13 -2.05
N ARG A 63 -2.49 4.63 -3.02
CA ARG A 63 -1.10 5.06 -2.79
C ARG A 63 -1.03 6.23 -1.82
N PHE A 64 -1.85 7.25 -2.03
CA PHE A 64 -1.92 8.43 -1.17
C PHE A 64 -2.25 8.03 0.27
N MET A 65 -3.24 7.14 0.47
CA MET A 65 -3.57 6.62 1.80
C MET A 65 -2.38 5.93 2.45
N LYS A 66 -1.71 5.02 1.73
CA LYS A 66 -0.50 4.34 2.22
C LYS A 66 0.60 5.32 2.60
N ASP A 67 0.88 6.30 1.75
CA ASP A 67 1.93 7.29 1.98
C ASP A 67 1.62 8.17 3.18
N MET A 68 0.37 8.61 3.34
CA MET A 68 -0.06 9.37 4.52
C MET A 68 0.17 8.58 5.81
N VAL A 69 -0.22 7.30 5.87
CA VAL A 69 -0.04 6.46 7.07
C VAL A 69 1.44 6.26 7.40
N ILE A 70 2.29 6.02 6.41
CA ILE A 70 3.71 5.70 6.62
C ILE A 70 4.56 6.95 6.86
N LEU A 71 4.26 8.06 6.20
CA LEU A 71 5.18 9.20 6.08
C LEU A 71 4.73 10.43 6.86
N SER A 72 3.45 10.58 7.20
CA SER A 72 2.95 11.83 7.79
C SER A 72 3.56 12.16 9.16
N SER A 73 3.93 11.17 9.98
CA SER A 73 4.68 11.42 11.24
C SER A 73 6.19 11.51 11.02
N LYS A 74 6.73 10.79 10.02
CA LYS A 74 8.17 10.60 9.81
C LYS A 74 8.83 11.69 8.96
N GLU A 75 8.19 12.11 7.88
CA GLU A 75 8.83 12.89 6.81
C GLU A 75 8.24 14.29 6.63
N SER A 76 6.98 14.51 7.01
CA SER A 76 6.39 15.86 6.99
C SER A 76 7.04 16.78 8.04
N GLN A 77 7.00 18.09 7.83
CA GLN A 77 7.33 19.14 8.80
C GLN A 77 6.12 19.99 9.17
N SER A 78 6.21 20.73 10.29
CA SER A 78 5.15 21.65 10.67
C SER A 78 5.01 22.77 9.63
N GLY A 79 3.82 22.94 9.09
CA GLY A 79 3.52 23.97 8.09
C GLY A 79 3.68 23.50 6.63
N GLU A 80 4.20 22.30 6.40
CA GLU A 80 4.15 21.68 5.08
C GLU A 80 2.73 21.25 4.73
N GLU A 81 2.38 21.44 3.46
CA GLU A 81 1.08 21.05 2.93
C GLU A 81 0.99 19.53 2.72
N ILE A 82 -0.21 19.00 2.86
CA ILE A 82 -0.54 17.64 2.45
C ILE A 82 -0.74 17.67 0.93
N ASP A 83 -0.05 16.80 0.19
CA ASP A 83 -0.16 16.70 -1.29
C ASP A 83 -1.44 15.95 -1.71
N VAL A 84 -2.59 16.45 -1.25
CA VAL A 84 -3.91 15.95 -1.61
C VAL A 84 -4.51 16.83 -2.71
N GLU A 85 -5.04 16.19 -3.75
CA GLU A 85 -5.75 16.89 -4.83
C GLU A 85 -7.24 16.54 -4.83
N PRO A 86 -8.13 17.48 -4.44
CA PRO A 86 -9.57 17.24 -4.47
C PRO A 86 -10.12 17.23 -5.90
N PHE A 87 -11.40 16.91 -6.06
CA PHE A 87 -12.06 17.02 -7.36
C PHE A 87 -12.19 18.49 -7.78
N LYS A 88 -11.39 18.90 -8.78
CA LYS A 88 -11.24 20.31 -9.19
C LYS A 88 -12.33 20.83 -10.13
N PHE A 89 -13.14 19.96 -10.75
CA PHE A 89 -14.15 20.37 -11.75
C PHE A 89 -15.49 20.82 -11.16
N SER A 90 -15.56 21.08 -9.85
CA SER A 90 -16.71 21.72 -9.20
C SER A 90 -16.24 22.82 -8.25
N THR A 91 -16.95 23.94 -8.24
CA THR A 91 -16.65 25.10 -7.39
C THR A 91 -16.80 24.80 -5.91
N GLU A 92 -17.66 23.84 -5.58
CA GLU A 92 -17.93 23.38 -4.22
C GLU A 92 -16.86 22.39 -3.75
N SER A 93 -16.65 21.30 -4.48
CA SER A 93 -15.77 20.20 -4.05
C SER A 93 -14.29 20.59 -4.01
N LYS A 94 -13.85 21.55 -4.84
CA LYS A 94 -12.46 22.02 -4.86
C LYS A 94 -12.00 22.65 -3.53
N VAL A 95 -12.94 23.05 -2.67
CA VAL A 95 -12.67 23.60 -1.33
C VAL A 95 -13.09 22.66 -0.21
N GLN A 96 -13.68 21.50 -0.53
CA GLN A 96 -14.01 20.47 0.44
C GLN A 96 -12.80 19.54 0.65
N PRO A 97 -12.65 18.94 1.85
CA PRO A 97 -11.62 17.95 2.09
C PRO A 97 -11.90 16.65 1.29
N SER A 98 -10.86 15.84 1.14
CA SER A 98 -10.92 14.49 0.58
C SER A 98 -11.02 13.46 1.71
N GLU A 99 -11.76 12.39 1.47
CA GLU A 99 -11.97 11.31 2.43
C GLU A 99 -11.44 9.98 1.88
N PHE A 100 -10.79 9.22 2.75
CA PHE A 100 -10.23 7.90 2.45
C PHE A 100 -10.59 6.94 3.58
N GLU A 101 -11.08 5.76 3.23
CA GLU A 101 -11.34 4.68 4.19
C GLU A 101 -10.91 3.34 3.61
N ILE A 102 -10.35 2.49 4.47
CA ILE A 102 -10.01 1.11 4.14
C ILE A 102 -10.51 0.16 5.22
N ILE A 103 -11.16 -0.91 4.77
CA ILE A 103 -11.55 -2.04 5.59
C ILE A 103 -10.65 -3.21 5.22
N PHE A 104 -9.98 -3.79 6.21
CA PHE A 104 -9.03 -4.87 5.96
C PHE A 104 -8.95 -5.84 7.15
N ILE A 105 -8.62 -7.09 6.86
CA ILE A 105 -8.31 -8.09 7.87
C ILE A 105 -6.79 -8.23 8.00
N TYR A 106 -6.30 -8.11 9.23
CA TYR A 106 -4.92 -8.40 9.59
C TYR A 106 -4.87 -9.24 10.87
N LYS A 107 -4.06 -10.31 10.87
CA LYS A 107 -3.98 -11.28 11.99
C LYS A 107 -5.35 -11.76 12.49
N LYS A 108 -6.28 -12.00 11.55
CA LYS A 108 -7.69 -12.40 11.77
C LYS A 108 -8.56 -11.35 12.46
N ILE A 109 -8.12 -10.10 12.61
CA ILE A 109 -8.94 -9.01 13.15
C ILE A 109 -9.34 -8.12 11.98
N LEU A 110 -10.61 -7.74 11.92
CA LEU A 110 -11.11 -6.77 10.96
C LEU A 110 -10.86 -5.36 11.51
N TYR A 111 -10.30 -4.50 10.68
CA TYR A 111 -10.04 -3.10 10.98
C TYR A 111 -10.75 -2.22 9.95
N ARG A 112 -11.29 -1.10 10.42
CA ARG A 112 -11.78 0.00 9.58
C ARG A 112 -11.03 1.26 9.97
N TYR A 113 -10.26 1.79 9.03
CA TYR A 113 -9.41 2.94 9.24
C TYR A 113 -9.67 3.98 8.16
N GLY A 114 -9.80 5.24 8.56
CA GLY A 114 -10.02 6.32 7.61
C GLY A 114 -9.68 7.70 8.15
N PHE A 115 -9.64 8.66 7.23
CA PHE A 115 -9.36 10.06 7.55
C PHE A 115 -9.90 11.01 6.49
N VAL A 116 -10.10 12.26 6.91
CA VAL A 116 -10.55 13.39 6.09
C VAL A 116 -9.48 14.48 6.13
N VAL A 117 -8.99 14.91 4.97
CA VAL A 117 -7.86 15.84 4.83
C VAL A 117 -8.08 16.88 3.75
N ASP A 118 -7.54 18.08 3.95
CA ASP A 118 -7.25 19.02 2.86
C ASP A 118 -5.74 19.25 2.75
N THR A 119 -5.32 20.22 1.93
CA THR A 119 -3.90 20.57 1.77
C THR A 119 -3.27 21.12 3.05
N GLN A 120 -4.05 21.49 4.05
CA GLN A 120 -3.57 22.17 5.26
C GLN A 120 -3.56 21.27 6.49
N CYS A 121 -4.53 20.35 6.63
CA CYS A 121 -4.68 19.56 7.84
C CYS A 121 -5.56 18.30 7.68
N VAL A 122 -5.42 17.42 8.66
CA VAL A 122 -6.35 16.34 8.99
C VAL A 122 -7.51 16.93 9.77
N TYR A 123 -8.74 16.80 9.25
CA TYR A 123 -9.97 17.19 9.93
C TYR A 123 -10.51 16.08 10.81
N GLN A 124 -10.51 14.86 10.30
CA GLN A 124 -11.01 13.68 11.01
C GLN A 124 -10.10 12.50 10.75
N GLU A 125 -10.02 11.61 11.74
CA GLU A 125 -9.32 10.34 11.62
C GLU A 125 -9.93 9.36 12.60
N TRP A 126 -10.16 8.12 12.16
CA TRP A 126 -10.78 7.10 12.97
C TRP A 126 -10.13 5.76 12.76
N LEU A 127 -10.12 4.96 13.81
CA LEU A 127 -9.74 3.57 13.75
C LEU A 127 -10.70 2.75 14.60
N TYR A 128 -11.34 1.78 13.95
CA TYR A 128 -12.17 0.78 14.59
C TYR A 128 -11.61 -0.61 14.33
N TYR A 129 -11.98 -1.54 15.19
CA TYR A 129 -11.71 -2.95 14.99
C TYR A 129 -12.91 -3.80 15.42
N LEU A 130 -13.07 -4.95 14.78
CA LEU A 130 -14.06 -5.96 15.12
C LEU A 130 -13.33 -7.25 15.52
N PRO A 131 -13.28 -7.58 16.83
CA PRO A 131 -12.79 -8.87 17.28
C PRO A 131 -13.65 -10.03 16.74
N ASN A 132 -13.04 -11.19 16.49
CA ASN A 132 -13.73 -12.37 15.93
C ASN A 132 -14.97 -12.86 16.70
N ASN A 133 -15.11 -12.50 17.98
CA ASN A 133 -16.20 -12.96 18.84
C ASN A 133 -17.26 -11.88 19.10
N GLN A 134 -17.23 -10.76 18.38
CA GLN A 134 -18.16 -9.65 18.56
C GLN A 134 -18.96 -9.39 17.29
N GLN A 135 -20.10 -8.73 17.47
CA GLN A 135 -21.01 -8.35 16.38
C GLN A 135 -20.89 -6.86 16.01
N GLU A 136 -20.26 -6.06 16.86
CA GLU A 136 -20.17 -4.61 16.72
C GLU A 136 -18.71 -4.15 16.74
N GLU A 137 -18.40 -3.14 15.93
CA GLU A 137 -17.08 -2.53 15.90
C GLU A 137 -16.80 -1.77 17.21
N ILE A 138 -15.57 -1.86 17.70
CA ILE A 138 -15.09 -1.06 18.83
C ILE A 138 -14.17 0.04 18.29
N ALA A 139 -14.42 1.28 18.70
CA ALA A 139 -13.52 2.40 18.44
C ALA A 139 -12.21 2.24 19.23
N LEU A 140 -11.08 2.27 18.53
CA LEU A 140 -9.76 2.40 19.14
C LEU A 140 -9.42 3.87 19.36
N PHE A 141 -9.70 4.71 18.37
CA PHE A 141 -9.68 6.15 18.55
C PHE A 141 -10.53 6.86 17.51
N GLU A 142 -10.91 8.08 17.86
CA GLU A 142 -11.46 9.09 16.94
C GLU A 142 -10.76 10.42 17.22
N ARG A 143 -10.34 11.09 16.16
CA ARG A 143 -9.80 12.45 16.20
C ARG A 143 -10.66 13.33 15.32
N SER A 144 -11.06 14.49 15.83
CA SER A 144 -11.81 15.48 15.07
C SER A 144 -11.25 16.89 15.28
N LYS A 145 -11.37 17.74 14.26
CA LYS A 145 -11.07 19.16 14.31
C LYS A 145 -12.36 19.96 14.21
N GLU A 146 -12.70 20.68 15.28
CA GLU A 146 -13.84 21.59 15.33
C GLU A 146 -13.40 22.96 15.83
N ASN A 147 -13.81 24.04 15.14
CA ASN A 147 -13.46 25.43 15.52
C ASN A 147 -11.96 25.63 15.83
N ASP A 148 -11.10 25.08 14.96
CA ASP A 148 -9.63 25.07 15.10
C ASP A 148 -9.06 24.38 16.35
N ARG A 149 -9.84 23.52 16.99
CA ARG A 149 -9.39 22.69 18.11
C ARG A 149 -9.51 21.21 17.77
N TYR A 150 -8.49 20.45 18.16
CA TYR A 150 -8.49 19.00 18.02
C TYR A 150 -9.06 18.35 19.28
N THR A 151 -9.98 17.41 19.08
CA THR A 151 -10.46 16.48 20.09
C THR A 151 -9.96 15.08 19.73
N ILE A 152 -9.51 14.33 20.73
CA ILE A 152 -9.11 12.93 20.58
C ILE A 152 -9.87 12.12 21.62
N SER A 153 -10.70 11.20 21.14
CA SER A 153 -11.33 10.15 21.93
C SER A 153 -10.49 8.88 21.79
N LEU A 154 -10.06 8.28 22.90
CA LEU A 154 -9.36 7.00 22.91
C LEU A 154 -10.26 5.93 23.51
N GLY A 155 -10.38 4.81 22.83
CA GLY A 155 -11.05 3.62 23.34
C GLY A 155 -10.21 2.93 24.41
N GLU A 156 -10.86 2.23 25.33
CA GLU A 156 -10.21 1.54 26.46
C GLU A 156 -9.16 0.50 26.03
N ASN A 157 -9.30 -0.02 24.81
CA ASN A 157 -8.44 -1.05 24.23
C ASN A 157 -7.24 -0.47 23.45
N PHE A 158 -7.05 0.85 23.45
CA PHE A 158 -5.97 1.53 22.72
C PHE A 158 -5.03 2.31 23.66
N LYS A 159 -4.49 1.60 24.66
CA LYS A 159 -3.72 2.19 25.78
C LYS A 159 -2.37 2.77 25.35
N GLU A 160 -1.77 2.25 24.30
CA GLU A 160 -0.52 2.75 23.71
C GLU A 160 -0.65 4.22 23.26
N ALA A 161 -1.85 4.67 22.90
CA ALA A 161 -2.09 6.05 22.50
C ALA A 161 -2.20 7.03 23.68
N GLU A 162 -2.16 6.58 24.95
CA GLU A 162 -2.16 7.51 26.10
C GLU A 162 -0.97 8.49 26.07
N ILE A 163 0.14 8.10 25.43
CA ILE A 163 1.30 8.98 25.22
C ILE A 163 0.93 10.25 24.44
N VAL A 164 -0.08 10.19 23.56
CA VAL A 164 -0.44 11.32 22.71
C VAL A 164 -1.17 12.43 23.47
N LYS A 165 -1.74 12.14 24.64
CA LYS A 165 -2.38 13.16 25.50
C LYS A 165 -1.40 14.20 26.04
N LYS A 166 -0.10 13.92 25.99
CA LYS A 166 0.96 14.77 26.55
C LYS A 166 1.75 15.54 25.50
N ILE A 167 1.43 15.36 24.21
CA ILE A 167 2.16 15.97 23.10
C ILE A 167 1.20 16.71 22.18
N ASN A 168 1.74 17.67 21.44
CA ASN A 168 0.99 18.32 20.38
C ASN A 168 1.15 17.52 19.08
N ILE A 169 0.05 16.99 18.56
CA ILE A 169 0.03 16.33 17.25
C ILE A 169 -0.09 17.40 16.18
N ARG A 170 0.80 17.35 15.19
CA ARG A 170 0.77 18.31 14.08
C ARG A 170 -0.54 18.19 13.29
N LYS A 171 -0.99 19.32 12.74
CA LYS A 171 -2.22 19.38 11.95
C LYS A 171 -2.18 18.51 10.68
N ASN A 172 -0.98 18.27 10.13
CA ASN A 172 -0.74 17.51 8.91
C ASN A 172 -0.23 16.07 9.17
N ALA A 173 -0.20 15.62 10.43
CA ALA A 173 0.21 14.27 10.79
C ALA A 173 -1.00 13.45 11.24
N LEU A 174 -1.07 12.19 10.80
CA LEU A 174 -2.06 11.22 11.27
C LEU A 174 -1.70 10.75 12.69
N LEU A 175 -2.70 10.65 13.57
CA LEU A 175 -2.60 10.13 14.92
C LEU A 175 -2.08 8.68 14.89
N LEU A 176 -2.61 7.82 14.00
CA LEU A 176 -2.10 6.45 13.85
C LEU A 176 -0.59 6.44 13.58
N SER A 177 -0.13 7.28 12.65
CA SER A 177 1.27 7.40 12.25
C SER A 177 2.15 7.90 13.40
N VAL A 178 1.63 8.82 14.22
CA VAL A 178 2.35 9.34 15.41
C VAL A 178 2.40 8.31 16.53
N VAL A 179 1.30 7.63 16.84
CA VAL A 179 1.28 6.58 17.87
C VAL A 179 2.27 5.48 17.50
N ALA A 180 2.20 4.95 16.28
CA ALA A 180 3.09 3.89 15.82
C ALA A 180 4.57 4.30 15.79
N GLN A 181 4.89 5.59 15.64
CA GLN A 181 6.27 6.09 15.72
C GLN A 181 6.80 6.16 17.15
N LEU A 182 5.92 6.41 18.12
CA LEU A 182 6.27 6.54 19.54
C LEU A 182 6.25 5.20 20.27
N ASP A 183 5.33 4.31 19.89
CA ASP A 183 5.18 2.95 20.40
C ASP A 183 4.64 2.03 19.29
N ASP A 184 5.50 1.18 18.75
CA ASP A 184 5.19 0.21 17.71
C ASP A 184 4.80 -1.18 18.26
N SER A 185 4.77 -1.36 19.58
CA SER A 185 4.48 -2.66 20.20
C SER A 185 2.99 -3.03 20.18
N GLY A 186 2.12 -2.03 20.03
CA GLY A 186 0.66 -2.15 20.08
C GLY A 186 -0.03 -2.36 18.73
N ILE A 187 -1.33 -2.06 18.69
CA ILE A 187 -2.19 -2.16 17.51
C ILE A 187 -1.75 -1.17 16.43
N ALA A 188 -1.31 0.04 16.82
CA ALA A 188 -0.84 1.06 15.89
C ALA A 188 0.35 0.56 15.05
N GLY A 189 1.35 -0.05 15.70
CA GLY A 189 2.51 -0.63 15.04
C GLY A 189 2.14 -1.80 14.13
N GLN A 190 1.20 -2.66 14.55
CA GLN A 190 0.69 -3.76 13.72
C GLN A 190 -0.02 -3.27 12.46
N ILE A 191 -0.84 -2.21 12.56
CA ILE A 191 -1.49 -1.63 11.39
C ILE A 191 -0.45 -0.97 10.47
N LEU A 192 0.51 -0.23 11.03
CA LEU A 192 1.60 0.35 10.25
C LEU A 192 2.41 -0.75 9.53
N GLU A 193 2.71 -1.86 10.20
CA GLU A 193 3.34 -3.05 9.62
C GLU A 193 2.53 -3.57 8.41
N TRP A 194 1.21 -3.68 8.54
CA TRP A 194 0.33 -4.10 7.45
C TRP A 194 0.38 -3.13 6.25
N PHE A 195 0.33 -1.82 6.49
CA PHE A 195 0.48 -0.82 5.44
C PHE A 195 1.83 -0.90 4.73
N ILE A 196 2.91 -1.19 5.45
CA ILE A 196 4.26 -1.29 4.89
C ILE A 196 4.41 -2.57 4.07
N ASN A 197 4.09 -3.72 4.66
CA ASN A 197 4.47 -5.04 4.16
C ASN A 197 3.40 -5.71 3.30
N ASP A 198 2.12 -5.55 3.62
CA ASP A 198 1.02 -6.30 2.99
C ASP A 198 0.23 -5.45 1.98
N PHE A 199 0.01 -4.16 2.26
CA PHE A 199 -0.71 -3.27 1.35
C PHE A 199 0.19 -2.73 0.24
N ASN A 200 0.47 -3.53 -0.79
CA ASN A 200 1.40 -3.16 -1.85
C ASN A 200 0.71 -2.46 -3.03
N VAL A 201 1.03 -1.18 -3.25
CA VAL A 201 0.53 -0.40 -4.39
C VAL A 201 1.62 -0.23 -5.43
N LEU A 202 1.43 -0.83 -6.61
CA LEU A 202 2.43 -0.88 -7.68
C LEU A 202 2.04 0.01 -8.86
N PHE A 203 3.02 0.75 -9.40
CA PHE A 203 2.89 1.57 -10.61
C PHE A 203 3.92 1.14 -11.64
N ALA A 204 3.50 1.03 -12.90
CA ALA A 204 4.34 0.54 -14.00
C ALA A 204 5.66 1.31 -14.20
N LEU A 205 5.76 2.56 -13.72
CA LEU A 205 6.96 3.40 -13.87
C LEU A 205 8.10 3.01 -12.91
N ASN A 206 7.84 2.22 -11.86
CA ASN A 206 8.82 1.87 -10.83
C ASN A 206 9.56 0.54 -11.09
N GLN A 207 9.70 0.15 -12.36
CA GLN A 207 10.23 -1.15 -12.79
C GLN A 207 11.56 -1.53 -12.12
N ALA A 208 12.50 -0.59 -11.97
CA ALA A 208 13.81 -0.88 -11.36
C ALA A 208 13.71 -1.30 -9.87
N SER A 209 12.74 -0.76 -9.13
CA SER A 209 12.51 -1.13 -7.73
C SER A 209 11.95 -2.55 -7.63
N TYR A 210 11.02 -2.90 -8.52
CA TYR A 210 10.41 -4.23 -8.57
C TYR A 210 11.41 -5.29 -9.01
N GLU A 211 12.20 -4.98 -10.03
CA GLU A 211 13.31 -5.83 -10.48
C GLU A 211 14.28 -6.11 -9.33
N SER A 212 14.66 -5.09 -8.56
CA SER A 212 15.54 -5.27 -7.39
C SER A 212 14.95 -6.22 -6.34
N PHE A 213 13.64 -6.14 -6.08
CA PHE A 213 12.94 -7.06 -5.18
C PHE A 213 12.96 -8.49 -5.71
N THR A 214 12.62 -8.69 -6.99
CA THR A 214 12.65 -10.00 -7.64
C THR A 214 14.06 -10.61 -7.61
N LEU A 215 15.09 -9.82 -7.92
CA LEU A 215 16.49 -10.27 -7.86
C LEU A 215 16.91 -10.69 -6.45
N LYS A 216 16.40 -10.03 -5.41
CA LYS A 216 16.64 -10.44 -4.01
C LYS A 216 16.00 -11.80 -3.72
N LYS A 217 14.76 -12.02 -4.19
CA LYS A 217 14.03 -13.29 -4.02
C LYS A 217 14.71 -14.46 -4.73
N LEU A 218 15.32 -14.25 -5.90
CA LEU A 218 16.04 -15.29 -6.64
C LEU A 218 17.25 -15.90 -5.89
N LYS A 219 17.71 -15.27 -4.80
CA LYS A 219 18.78 -15.82 -3.96
C LYS A 219 18.30 -17.00 -3.11
N ASP A 220 17.00 -17.08 -2.85
CA ASP A 220 16.39 -18.23 -2.18
C ASP A 220 15.99 -19.29 -3.23
N PRO A 221 16.44 -20.55 -3.11
CA PRO A 221 16.14 -21.59 -4.09
C PRO A 221 14.64 -21.89 -4.27
N HIS A 222 13.85 -21.76 -3.20
CA HIS A 222 12.41 -22.01 -3.25
C HIS A 222 11.69 -20.87 -3.96
N ASP A 223 11.97 -19.62 -3.60
CA ASP A 223 11.43 -18.44 -4.30
C ASP A 223 11.82 -18.41 -5.78
N LYS A 224 13.07 -18.79 -6.11
CA LYS A 224 13.51 -18.93 -7.49
C LYS A 224 12.67 -19.92 -8.29
N GLN A 225 12.34 -21.08 -7.70
CA GLN A 225 11.51 -22.08 -8.38
C GLN A 225 10.08 -21.58 -8.62
N GLU A 226 9.48 -20.89 -7.65
CA GLU A 226 8.14 -20.31 -7.81
C GLU A 226 8.12 -19.22 -8.88
N ILE A 227 9.12 -18.32 -8.89
CA ILE A 227 9.27 -17.29 -9.94
C ILE A 227 9.40 -17.94 -11.32
N LEU A 228 10.23 -18.98 -11.47
CA LEU A 228 10.38 -19.69 -12.75
C LEU A 228 9.08 -20.36 -13.19
N ARG A 229 8.34 -20.99 -12.27
CA ARG A 229 7.03 -21.59 -12.59
C ARG A 229 6.03 -20.55 -13.07
N PHE A 230 5.98 -19.40 -12.40
CA PHE A 230 5.12 -18.29 -12.79
C PHE A 230 5.46 -17.75 -14.19
N LEU A 231 6.74 -17.50 -14.46
CA LEU A 231 7.19 -17.00 -15.77
C LEU A 231 6.89 -17.99 -16.91
N LYS A 232 7.03 -19.29 -16.65
CA LYS A 232 6.66 -20.35 -17.60
C LYS A 232 5.15 -20.43 -17.81
N ALA A 233 4.35 -20.33 -16.75
CA ALA A 233 2.89 -20.31 -16.84
C ALA A 233 2.37 -19.09 -17.62
N ALA A 234 3.12 -17.99 -17.60
CA ALA A 234 2.83 -16.79 -18.39
C ALA A 234 3.38 -16.84 -19.84
N ASP A 235 3.83 -18.00 -20.31
CA ASP A 235 4.34 -18.24 -21.66
C ASP A 235 5.51 -17.33 -22.06
N THR A 236 6.32 -16.92 -21.07
CA THR A 236 7.65 -16.36 -21.36
C THR A 236 8.57 -17.55 -21.62
N ALA A 237 9.27 -17.59 -22.76
CA ALA A 237 10.17 -18.69 -23.12
C ALA A 237 11.41 -18.84 -22.19
N ILE A 238 11.35 -18.32 -20.96
CA ILE A 238 12.38 -18.35 -19.93
C ILE A 238 12.43 -19.74 -19.31
N GLU A 239 13.49 -20.50 -19.62
CA GLU A 239 13.70 -21.83 -19.06
C GLU A 239 14.38 -21.80 -17.69
N ASN A 240 15.31 -20.86 -17.50
CA ASN A 240 16.14 -20.73 -16.30
C ASN A 240 16.57 -19.27 -16.08
N ILE A 241 16.93 -18.96 -14.84
CA ILE A 241 17.51 -17.67 -14.43
C ILE A 241 18.76 -17.95 -13.60
N GLU A 242 19.85 -17.27 -13.91
CA GLU A 242 21.10 -17.37 -13.15
C GLU A 242 21.39 -16.06 -12.44
N VAL A 243 21.75 -16.17 -11.15
CA VAL A 243 22.19 -15.03 -10.35
C VAL A 243 23.72 -15.03 -10.36
N VAL A 244 24.31 -14.03 -10.99
CA VAL A 244 25.76 -13.88 -11.08
C VAL A 244 26.20 -12.73 -10.20
N ASP A 245 27.03 -13.02 -9.20
CA ASP A 245 27.64 -11.96 -8.37
C ASP A 245 28.77 -11.27 -9.16
N VAL A 246 28.55 -10.00 -9.50
CA VAL A 246 29.59 -9.17 -10.12
C VAL A 246 30.52 -8.65 -9.03
N LYS A 247 31.71 -9.25 -8.94
CA LYS A 247 32.78 -8.74 -8.08
C LYS A 247 33.55 -7.64 -8.80
N GLU A 248 34.05 -6.66 -8.06
CA GLU A 248 34.81 -5.52 -8.61
C GLU A 248 36.00 -5.96 -9.46
N GLN A 249 36.64 -7.08 -9.09
CA GLN A 249 37.75 -7.73 -9.80
C GLN A 249 37.38 -8.29 -11.18
N ASN A 250 36.08 -8.49 -11.46
CA ASN A 250 35.58 -8.99 -12.74
C ASN A 250 35.24 -7.86 -13.71
N LEU A 251 35.39 -6.59 -13.30
CA LEU A 251 35.10 -5.41 -14.12
C LEU A 251 36.35 -4.90 -14.84
N PRO A 252 36.23 -4.35 -16.07
CA PRO A 252 37.33 -3.74 -16.80
C PRO A 252 38.14 -2.78 -15.93
N GLN A 253 39.48 -2.92 -15.93
CA GLN A 253 40.33 -2.10 -15.06
C GLN A 253 40.23 -0.60 -15.36
N GLU A 254 39.93 -0.25 -16.61
CA GLU A 254 39.76 1.10 -17.14
C GLU A 254 38.53 1.83 -16.60
N LEU A 255 37.56 1.12 -16.02
CA LEU A 255 36.36 1.76 -15.44
C LEU A 255 36.74 2.60 -14.21
N PRO A 256 36.24 3.85 -14.10
CA PRO A 256 36.41 4.67 -12.91
C PRO A 256 35.91 3.95 -11.65
N LYS A 257 36.61 4.12 -10.53
CA LYS A 257 36.28 3.45 -9.25
C LYS A 257 34.84 3.71 -8.78
N ALA A 258 34.31 4.92 -9.02
CA ALA A 258 32.93 5.26 -8.73
C ALA A 258 31.92 4.45 -9.58
N LEU A 259 32.23 4.21 -10.85
CA LEU A 259 31.43 3.38 -11.76
C LEU A 259 31.52 1.89 -11.41
N LYS A 260 32.70 1.40 -11.01
CA LYS A 260 32.84 0.04 -10.48
C LYS A 260 32.02 -0.18 -9.22
N GLY A 261 32.10 0.76 -8.27
CA GLY A 261 31.27 0.74 -7.06
C GLY A 261 29.76 0.79 -7.37
N PHE A 262 29.35 1.57 -8.36
CA PHE A 262 27.95 1.63 -8.81
C PHE A 262 27.46 0.31 -9.43
N LEU A 263 28.28 -0.33 -10.28
CA LEU A 263 27.93 -1.59 -10.94
C LEU A 263 27.89 -2.78 -9.96
N VAL A 264 28.79 -2.80 -8.97
CA VAL A 264 28.81 -3.83 -7.92
C VAL A 264 27.65 -3.66 -6.92
N SER A 265 27.21 -2.43 -6.68
CA SER A 265 26.16 -2.14 -5.68
C SER A 265 24.73 -2.34 -6.17
N LYS A 266 24.49 -2.42 -7.49
CA LYS A 266 23.16 -2.64 -8.05
C LYS A 266 23.05 -4.00 -8.72
N ALA A 267 22.20 -4.87 -8.17
CA ALA A 267 21.71 -6.04 -8.88
C ALA A 267 20.85 -5.56 -10.06
N LYS A 268 21.12 -6.09 -11.26
CA LYS A 268 20.35 -5.81 -12.47
C LYS A 268 20.12 -7.11 -13.23
N ALA A 269 18.93 -7.30 -13.77
CA ALA A 269 18.70 -8.44 -14.65
C ALA A 269 19.31 -8.13 -16.02
N VAL A 270 20.06 -9.10 -16.55
CA VAL A 270 20.58 -9.03 -17.91
C VAL A 270 19.74 -9.97 -18.76
N MET A 271 18.82 -9.40 -19.52
CA MET A 271 18.06 -10.10 -20.55
C MET A 271 18.62 -9.75 -21.93
N THR A 272 18.35 -10.58 -22.93
CA THR A 272 18.78 -10.29 -24.31
C THR A 272 18.20 -8.95 -24.79
N GLU A 273 18.91 -8.22 -25.63
CA GLU A 273 18.42 -6.92 -26.17
C GLU A 273 17.12 -7.07 -26.96
N HIS A 274 16.87 -8.27 -27.49
CA HIS A 274 15.67 -8.64 -28.23
C HIS A 274 14.50 -9.08 -27.34
N GLU A 275 14.70 -9.15 -26.03
CA GLU A 275 13.63 -9.54 -25.11
C GLU A 275 12.53 -8.48 -25.04
N SER A 276 11.27 -8.92 -25.03
CA SER A 276 10.14 -8.00 -25.08
C SER A 276 10.05 -7.16 -23.79
N GLU A 277 9.58 -5.92 -23.91
CA GLU A 277 9.32 -5.07 -22.74
C GLU A 277 8.25 -5.66 -21.81
N GLY A 278 7.33 -6.45 -22.37
CA GLY A 278 6.33 -7.20 -21.58
C GLY A 278 6.99 -8.23 -20.67
N THR A 279 7.90 -9.05 -21.22
CA THR A 279 8.66 -10.05 -20.46
C THR A 279 9.50 -9.41 -19.36
N LYS A 280 10.24 -8.34 -19.69
CA LYS A 280 11.08 -7.62 -18.72
C LYS A 280 10.26 -7.08 -17.55
N LYS A 281 9.07 -6.53 -17.83
CA LYS A 281 8.15 -6.04 -16.79
C LYS A 281 7.57 -7.17 -15.96
N LEU A 282 7.17 -8.26 -16.60
CA LEU A 282 6.61 -9.42 -15.91
C LEU A 282 7.64 -10.04 -14.97
N PHE A 283 8.89 -10.19 -15.42
CA PHE A 283 10.01 -10.58 -14.56
C PHE A 283 10.22 -9.59 -13.43
N ALA A 284 10.26 -8.29 -13.70
CA ALA A 284 10.45 -7.30 -12.65
C ALA A 284 9.38 -7.43 -11.54
N LEU A 285 8.13 -7.74 -11.91
CA LEU A 285 7.00 -7.90 -10.99
C LEU A 285 6.88 -9.28 -10.35
N SER A 286 7.50 -10.32 -10.91
CA SER A 286 7.20 -11.71 -10.52
C SER A 286 7.47 -11.99 -9.05
N GLY A 287 8.55 -11.43 -8.47
CA GLY A 287 8.84 -11.61 -7.06
C GLY A 287 7.74 -11.03 -6.16
N LEU A 288 7.21 -9.85 -6.50
CA LEU A 288 6.13 -9.21 -5.74
C LEU A 288 4.80 -9.95 -5.89
N ILE A 289 4.48 -10.41 -7.10
CA ILE A 289 3.26 -11.19 -7.36
C ILE A 289 3.31 -12.49 -6.57
N ILE A 290 4.42 -13.24 -6.64
CA ILE A 290 4.58 -14.49 -5.90
C ILE A 290 4.51 -14.27 -4.39
N GLU A 291 5.14 -13.21 -3.85
CA GLU A 291 5.04 -12.88 -2.43
C GLU A 291 3.59 -12.62 -2.01
N THR A 292 2.84 -11.88 -2.83
CA THR A 292 1.43 -11.57 -2.59
C THR A 292 0.56 -12.81 -2.61
N LEU A 293 0.88 -13.80 -3.45
CA LEU A 293 0.12 -15.06 -3.54
C LEU A 293 0.43 -16.05 -2.41
N LYS A 294 1.52 -15.85 -1.66
CA LYS A 294 1.91 -16.69 -0.51
C LYS A 294 1.26 -16.25 0.81
N ASN A 295 0.88 -14.98 0.91
CA ASN A 295 0.35 -14.33 2.12
C ASN A 295 -1.18 -14.14 2.05
#